data_AF-A0A0D2X8A6-F1
#
_entry.id   AF-A0A0D2X8A6-F1
#
_cell.length_a   1.000
_cell.length_b   1.000
_cell.length_c   1.000
_cell.angle_alpha   90.00
_cell.angle_beta   90.00
_cell.angle_gamma   90.00
#
_symmetry.space_group_name_H-M   'P 1'
#
loop_
_entity.id
_entity.type
_entity.pdbx_description
1 polymer ?
#
loop_
_entity_poly.entity_id
_entity_poly.type
_entity_poly.pdbx_seq_one_letter_code
_entity_poly.pdbx_strand_id
1 'polypeptide(L)'
;MSVALLRNPDAERRAKEKAEAPTVKTEEQQKRDDQLKQKQAPELPKKSIPFQNIWRRKFRPLPENKAVDLFADVIGDAFILSVAIALIVYETWKSSQKPDMNKLRIEELDQKLEELKKREDELEEAEKKHKERYESLEETLRQLRDPKTNQLLVPALQVS
;
A
#
# COMPACT_ATOMS: atom_id res chain seq x y z
N MET A 1 19.75 27.04 -12.18
CA MET A 1 21.00 26.60 -11.54
C MET A 1 21.61 25.50 -12.39
N SER A 2 22.85 25.68 -12.84
CA SER A 2 23.56 24.82 -13.79
C SER A 2 24.22 23.63 -13.08
N VAL A 3 23.77 22.41 -13.41
CA VAL A 3 24.22 21.13 -12.83
C VAL A 3 25.71 20.81 -13.13
N ALA A 4 26.35 21.57 -14.03
CA ALA A 4 27.73 21.36 -14.45
C ALA A 4 28.80 21.70 -13.39
N LEU A 5 28.48 22.51 -12.37
CA LEU A 5 29.45 22.97 -11.35
C LEU A 5 29.64 22.00 -10.17
N LEU A 6 28.84 20.92 -10.08
CA LEU A 6 28.95 19.88 -9.05
C LEU A 6 29.70 18.63 -9.54
N ARG A 7 30.11 18.61 -10.80
CA ARG A 7 30.85 17.48 -11.38
C ARG A 7 32.32 17.62 -11.04
N ASN A 8 32.78 16.89 -10.02
CA ASN A 8 34.20 16.82 -9.64
C ASN A 8 34.95 15.85 -10.60
N PRO A 9 35.73 16.36 -11.57
CA PRO A 9 36.37 15.51 -12.59
C PRO A 9 37.41 14.55 -11.98
N ASP A 10 38.03 14.93 -10.86
CA ASP A 10 39.00 14.10 -10.16
C ASP A 10 38.36 12.89 -9.47
N ALA A 11 37.11 13.03 -9.02
CA ALA A 11 36.35 11.93 -8.42
C ALA A 11 35.94 10.91 -9.49
N GLU A 12 35.55 11.36 -10.69
CA GLU A 12 35.22 10.49 -11.81
C GLU A 12 36.44 9.75 -12.36
N ARG A 13 37.62 10.38 -12.41
CA ARG A 13 38.86 9.73 -12.85
C ARG A 13 39.32 8.65 -11.87
N ARG A 14 39.28 8.92 -10.57
CA ARG A 14 39.59 7.93 -9.53
C ARG A 14 38.60 6.77 -9.48
N ALA A 15 37.33 7.03 -9.79
CA ALA A 15 36.32 5.97 -9.90
C ALA A 15 36.58 5.06 -11.11
N LYS A 16 37.00 5.64 -12.24
CA LYS A 16 37.38 4.88 -13.45
C LYS A 16 38.67 4.09 -13.25
N GLU A 17 39.70 4.67 -12.66
CA GLU A 17 40.96 3.95 -12.34
C GLU A 17 40.74 2.78 -11.36
N LYS A 18 39.84 2.94 -10.37
CA LYS A 18 39.46 1.86 -9.45
C LYS A 18 38.62 0.76 -10.11
N ALA A 19 37.85 1.11 -11.15
CA ALA A 19 37.04 0.17 -11.91
C ALA A 19 37.85 -0.55 -13.01
N GLU A 20 38.91 0.07 -13.51
CA GLU A 20 39.82 -0.50 -14.53
C GLU A 20 40.94 -1.36 -13.92
N ALA A 21 41.15 -1.31 -12.60
CA ALA A 21 42.02 -2.26 -11.91
C ALA A 21 41.39 -3.67 -11.99
N PRO A 22 42.10 -4.70 -12.51
CA PRO A 22 41.57 -6.05 -12.61
C PRO A 22 41.31 -6.60 -11.20
N THR A 23 40.03 -6.65 -10.81
CA THR A 23 39.55 -7.00 -9.45
C THR A 23 39.62 -8.50 -9.14
N VAL A 24 40.31 -9.29 -9.96
CA VAL A 24 40.60 -10.68 -9.67
C VAL A 24 41.85 -10.74 -8.82
N LYS A 25 41.69 -10.99 -7.51
CA LYS A 25 42.83 -11.36 -6.66
C LYS A 25 43.54 -12.54 -7.33
N THR A 26 44.84 -12.39 -7.61
CA THR A 26 45.65 -13.48 -8.17
C THR A 26 45.52 -14.70 -7.29
N GLU A 27 45.39 -15.90 -7.87
CA GLU A 27 45.12 -17.15 -7.15
C GLU A 27 46.06 -17.38 -5.95
N GLU A 28 47.30 -16.90 -6.04
CA GLU A 28 48.29 -16.99 -4.96
C GLU A 28 47.96 -16.10 -3.76
N GLN A 29 47.42 -14.90 -3.97
CA GLN A 29 47.02 -14.01 -2.88
C GLN A 29 45.78 -14.57 -2.17
N GLN A 30 44.86 -15.17 -2.94
CA GLN A 30 43.69 -15.83 -2.37
C GLN A 30 44.08 -17.07 -1.57
N LYS A 31 44.99 -17.90 -2.08
CA LYS A 31 45.55 -19.05 -1.34
C LYS A 31 46.28 -18.65 -0.05
N ARG A 32 47.01 -17.52 -0.05
CA ARG A 32 47.68 -17.03 1.17
C ARG A 32 46.69 -16.48 2.19
N ASP A 33 45.70 -15.70 1.76
CA ASP A 33 44.63 -15.20 2.62
C ASP A 33 43.82 -16.36 3.24
N ASP A 34 43.53 -17.40 2.45
CA ASP A 34 42.79 -18.58 2.91
C ASP A 34 43.62 -19.46 3.85
N GLN A 35 44.93 -19.60 3.63
CA GLN A 35 45.83 -20.31 4.55
C GLN A 35 46.00 -19.56 5.86
N LEU A 36 46.08 -18.22 5.84
CA LEU A 36 46.15 -17.42 7.07
C LEU A 36 44.83 -17.48 7.85
N LYS A 37 43.69 -17.46 7.16
CA LYS A 37 42.37 -17.66 7.77
C LYS A 37 42.17 -19.06 8.33
N GLN A 38 42.66 -20.10 7.66
CA GLN A 38 42.61 -21.48 8.19
C GLN A 38 43.51 -21.66 9.41
N LYS A 39 44.68 -21.01 9.46
CA LYS A 39 45.61 -21.10 10.59
C LYS A 39 45.17 -20.28 11.82
N GLN A 40 44.37 -19.24 11.62
CA GLN A 40 43.89 -18.36 12.71
C GLN A 40 42.44 -18.65 13.14
N ALA A 41 41.71 -19.49 12.42
CA ALA A 41 40.37 -19.92 12.84
C ALA A 41 40.49 -20.92 14.00
N PRO A 42 39.83 -20.70 15.15
CA PRO A 42 39.70 -21.74 16.15
C PRO A 42 38.95 -22.93 15.53
N GLU A 43 39.49 -24.14 15.67
CA GLU A 43 38.88 -25.37 15.20
C GLU A 43 37.55 -25.61 15.93
N LEU A 44 36.48 -25.03 15.40
CA LEU A 44 35.12 -25.37 15.79
C LEU A 44 34.83 -26.77 15.26
N PRO A 45 34.55 -27.76 16.13
CA PRO A 45 34.24 -29.10 15.67
C PRO A 45 33.02 -29.03 14.77
N LYS A 46 33.18 -29.43 13.50
CA LYS A 46 32.09 -29.62 12.54
C LYS A 46 31.26 -30.83 12.98
N LYS A 47 30.49 -30.64 14.06
CA LYS A 47 29.47 -31.58 14.48
C LYS A 47 28.30 -31.36 13.54
N SER A 48 28.16 -32.24 12.55
CA SER A 48 26.94 -32.32 11.75
C SER A 48 25.77 -32.42 12.72
N ILE A 49 24.95 -31.38 12.79
CA ILE A 49 23.75 -31.41 13.61
C ILE A 49 22.73 -32.17 12.76
N PRO A 50 22.35 -33.42 13.11
CA PRO A 50 21.26 -34.06 12.40
C PRO A 50 20.02 -33.19 12.59
N PHE A 51 19.33 -32.88 11.49
CA PHE A 51 18.01 -32.24 11.51
C PHE A 51 17.03 -33.22 12.19
N GLN A 52 17.00 -33.19 13.53
CA GLN A 52 16.07 -33.93 14.33
C GLN A 52 14.80 -33.11 14.46
N ASN A 53 13.66 -33.71 14.10
CA ASN A 53 12.33 -33.14 14.23
C ASN A 53 12.14 -32.59 15.65
N ILE A 54 11.76 -31.32 15.76
CA ILE A 54 11.62 -30.56 17.01
C ILE A 54 10.72 -31.30 18.02
N TRP A 55 9.73 -32.03 17.50
CA TRP A 55 8.72 -32.81 18.24
C TRP A 55 9.21 -34.13 18.86
N ARG A 56 10.41 -34.64 18.49
CA ARG A 56 10.98 -35.88 19.07
C ARG A 56 12.24 -35.63 19.90
N ARG A 57 12.53 -34.37 20.23
CA ARG A 57 13.74 -34.01 20.97
C ARG A 57 13.58 -34.35 22.45
N LYS A 58 14.47 -35.19 22.97
CA LYS A 58 14.59 -35.40 24.41
C LYS A 58 15.33 -34.20 25.00
N PHE A 59 14.60 -33.27 25.62
CA PHE A 59 15.21 -32.11 26.26
C PHE A 59 16.05 -32.58 27.45
N ARG A 60 17.34 -32.26 27.44
CA ARG A 60 18.16 -32.36 28.66
C ARG A 60 17.74 -31.21 29.56
N PRO A 61 17.53 -31.44 30.87
CA PRO A 61 17.23 -30.36 31.80
C PRO A 61 18.36 -29.34 31.73
N LEU A 62 18.00 -28.06 31.58
CA LEU A 62 18.97 -26.99 31.70
C LEU A 62 19.49 -26.99 33.15
N PRO A 63 20.77 -26.65 33.39
CA PRO A 63 21.27 -26.44 34.74
C PRO A 63 20.47 -25.28 35.36
N GLU A 64 20.06 -25.45 36.61
CA GLU A 64 19.10 -24.58 37.32
C GLU A 64 19.47 -23.09 37.22
N ASN A 65 20.75 -22.77 37.41
CA ASN A 65 21.25 -21.38 37.31
C ASN A 65 21.00 -20.74 35.94
N LYS A 66 21.14 -21.50 34.84
CA LYS A 66 20.88 -20.97 33.48
C LYS A 66 19.40 -20.78 33.21
N ALA A 67 18.54 -21.60 33.82
CA ALA A 67 17.10 -21.40 33.68
C ALA A 67 16.69 -20.10 34.35
N VAL A 68 17.23 -19.81 35.54
CA VAL A 68 16.98 -18.57 36.29
C VAL A 68 17.42 -17.34 35.49
N ASP A 69 18.61 -17.35 34.90
CA ASP A 69 19.09 -16.22 34.06
C ASP A 69 18.18 -15.98 32.85
N LEU A 70 17.76 -17.05 32.16
CA LEU A 70 16.86 -16.94 31.01
C LEU A 70 15.46 -16.45 31.41
N PHE A 71 14.96 -16.86 32.58
CA PHE A 71 13.71 -16.32 33.10
C PHE A 71 13.84 -14.84 33.46
N ALA A 72 14.98 -14.42 34.00
CA ALA A 72 15.24 -13.01 34.30
C ALA A 72 15.21 -12.15 33.02
N ASP A 73 15.86 -12.59 31.96
CA ASP A 73 15.82 -11.92 30.65
C ASP A 73 14.38 -11.85 30.10
N VAL A 74 13.64 -12.97 30.11
CA VAL A 74 12.25 -13.01 29.61
C VAL A 74 11.31 -12.11 30.44
N ILE A 75 11.48 -12.07 31.76
CA ILE A 75 10.70 -11.19 32.65
C ILE A 75 11.00 -9.72 32.33
N GLY A 76 12.28 -9.38 32.10
CA GLY A 76 12.71 -8.05 31.68
C GLY A 76 12.06 -7.64 30.35
N ASP A 77 12.16 -8.48 29.32
CA ASP A 77 11.57 -8.22 28.01
C ASP A 77 10.04 -8.11 28.07
N ALA A 78 9.38 -8.99 28.83
CA ALA A 78 7.94 -8.96 29.02
C ALA A 78 7.47 -7.65 29.67
N PHE A 79 8.25 -7.13 30.63
CA PHE A 79 7.95 -5.84 31.26
C PHE A 79 8.01 -4.69 30.25
N ILE A 80 9.08 -4.60 29.46
CA ILE A 80 9.24 -3.53 28.45
C ILE A 80 8.14 -3.62 27.40
N LEU A 81 7.82 -4.82 26.91
CA LEU A 81 6.73 -5.05 25.96
C LEU A 81 5.37 -4.69 26.55
N SER A 82 5.12 -5.03 27.82
CA SER A 82 3.87 -4.69 28.52
C SER A 82 3.69 -3.17 28.62
N VAL A 83 4.76 -2.43 28.95
CA VAL A 83 4.71 -0.96 29.01
C VAL A 83 4.43 -0.37 27.63
N ALA A 84 5.07 -0.89 26.57
CA ALA A 84 4.82 -0.44 25.21
C ALA A 84 3.35 -0.67 24.78
N ILE A 85 2.81 -1.86 25.05
CA ILE A 85 1.40 -2.18 24.77
C ILE A 85 0.49 -1.25 25.56
N ALA A 86 0.75 -1.02 26.85
CA ALA A 86 -0.05 -0.13 27.68
C ALA A 86 -0.08 1.31 27.13
N LEU A 87 1.05 1.83 26.66
CA LEU A 87 1.12 3.16 26.03
C LEU A 87 0.31 3.22 24.74
N ILE A 88 0.43 2.22 23.86
CA ILE A 88 -0.34 2.15 22.61
C ILE A 88 -1.84 2.10 22.90
N VAL A 89 -2.28 1.27 23.86
CA VAL A 89 -3.68 1.16 24.25
C VAL A 89 -4.17 2.47 24.86
N TYR A 90 -3.38 3.12 25.72
CA TYR A 90 -3.73 4.39 26.32
C TYR A 90 -3.89 5.50 25.27
N GLU A 91 -2.96 5.60 24.31
CA GLU A 91 -3.05 6.57 23.22
C GLU A 91 -4.24 6.27 22.32
N THR A 92 -4.51 5.00 22.00
CA THR A 92 -5.67 4.60 21.19
C THR A 92 -6.98 4.93 21.91
N TRP A 93 -7.08 4.67 23.22
CA TRP A 93 -8.26 5.03 24.01
C TRP A 93 -8.45 6.54 24.11
N LYS A 94 -7.37 7.29 24.36
CA LYS A 94 -7.38 8.76 24.37
C LYS A 94 -7.74 9.35 23.00
N SER A 95 -7.24 8.75 21.92
CA SER A 95 -7.55 9.17 20.54
C SER A 95 -9.01 8.86 20.20
N SER A 96 -9.55 7.75 20.70
CA SER A 96 -10.96 7.37 20.51
C SER A 96 -11.94 8.33 21.19
N GLN A 97 -11.49 9.13 22.17
CA GLN A 97 -12.33 10.18 22.78
C GLN A 97 -12.42 11.45 21.92
N LYS A 98 -11.53 11.62 20.93
CA LYS A 98 -11.66 12.70 19.96
C LYS A 98 -12.57 12.18 18.83
N PRO A 99 -13.65 12.89 18.47
CA PRO A 99 -14.42 12.50 17.31
C PRO A 99 -13.49 12.51 16.10
N ASP A 100 -13.39 11.38 15.39
CA ASP A 100 -12.65 11.32 14.13
C ASP A 100 -13.27 12.36 13.19
N MET A 101 -12.59 13.49 13.01
CA MET A 101 -13.00 14.53 12.06
C MET A 101 -13.20 13.95 10.66
N ASN A 102 -12.51 12.84 10.35
CA ASN A 102 -12.70 12.09 9.12
C ASN A 102 -14.07 11.41 9.06
N LYS A 103 -14.55 10.79 10.16
CA LYS A 103 -15.88 10.18 10.21
C LYS A 103 -16.99 11.21 10.06
N LEU A 104 -16.87 12.34 10.75
CA LEU A 104 -17.83 13.45 10.60
C LEU A 104 -17.86 13.97 9.16
N ARG A 105 -16.69 14.05 8.51
CA ARG A 105 -16.60 14.49 7.12
C ARG A 105 -17.16 13.46 6.14
N ILE A 106 -16.99 12.17 6.43
CA ILE A 106 -17.60 11.08 5.65
C ILE A 106 -19.12 11.15 5.79
N GLU A 107 -19.65 11.32 7.00
CA GLU A 107 -21.09 11.48 7.22
C GLU A 107 -21.64 12.73 6.49
N GLU A 108 -20.91 13.85 6.50
CA GLU A 108 -21.31 15.05 5.73
C GLU A 108 -21.30 14.80 4.22
N LEU A 109 -20.32 14.03 3.71
CA LEU A 109 -20.25 13.66 2.30
C LEU A 109 -21.39 12.71 1.91
N ASP A 110 -21.73 11.75 2.77
CA ASP A 110 -22.84 10.82 2.55
C ASP A 110 -24.17 11.56 2.47
N GLN A 111 -24.40 12.54 3.35
CA GLN A 111 -25.58 13.41 3.28
C GLN A 111 -25.67 14.17 1.95
N LYS A 112 -24.55 14.73 1.47
CA LYS A 112 -24.50 15.42 0.17
C LYS A 112 -24.74 14.48 -1.00
N LEU A 113 -24.22 13.26 -0.94
CA LEU A 113 -24.46 12.24 -1.96
C LEU A 113 -25.95 11.83 -2.02
N GLU A 114 -26.59 11.67 -0.86
CA GLU A 114 -28.04 11.41 -0.82
C GLU A 114 -28.86 12.57 -1.38
N GLU A 115 -28.49 13.81 -1.08
CA GLU A 115 -29.16 14.98 -1.64
C GLU A 115 -29.01 15.06 -3.16
N LEU A 116 -27.81 14.80 -3.68
CA LEU A 116 -27.55 14.78 -5.12
C LEU A 116 -28.34 13.66 -5.83
N LYS A 117 -28.39 12.46 -5.25
CA LYS A 117 -29.20 11.35 -5.79
C LYS A 117 -30.67 11.72 -5.88
N LYS A 118 -31.24 12.33 -4.83
CA LYS A 118 -32.64 12.79 -4.86
C LYS A 118 -32.89 13.80 -5.97
N ARG A 119 -31.98 14.75 -6.17
CA ARG A 119 -32.09 15.73 -7.27
C ARG A 119 -31.98 15.07 -8.64
N GLU A 120 -31.12 14.06 -8.78
CA GLU A 120 -31.00 13.29 -10.02
C GLU A 120 -32.29 12.53 -10.33
N ASP A 121 -32.88 11.86 -9.35
CA ASP A 121 -34.17 11.17 -9.49
C ASP A 121 -35.30 12.14 -9.87
N GLU A 122 -35.37 13.31 -9.22
CA GLU A 122 -36.35 14.36 -9.54
C GLU A 122 -36.20 14.91 -10.96
N LEU A 123 -34.95 15.09 -11.42
CA LEU A 123 -34.66 15.52 -12.79
C LEU A 123 -35.04 14.43 -13.80
N GLU A 124 -34.76 13.17 -13.51
CA GLU A 124 -35.15 12.05 -14.38
C GLU A 124 -36.68 11.94 -14.52
N GLU A 125 -37.42 12.13 -13.42
CA GLU A 125 -38.89 12.20 -13.46
C GLU A 125 -39.40 13.41 -14.26
N ALA A 126 -38.75 14.57 -14.12
CA ALA A 126 -39.11 15.77 -14.87
C ALA A 126 -38.88 15.54 -16.38
N GLU A 127 -37.75 14.96 -16.76
CA GLU A 127 -37.44 14.61 -18.15
C GLU A 127 -38.47 13.63 -18.74
N LYS A 128 -38.87 12.61 -17.98
CA LYS A 128 -39.93 11.66 -18.39
C LYS A 128 -41.25 12.40 -18.66
N LYS A 129 -41.69 13.25 -17.73
CA LYS A 129 -42.91 14.07 -17.90
C LYS A 129 -42.82 15.02 -19.09
N HIS A 130 -41.64 15.59 -19.34
CA HIS A 130 -41.41 16.43 -20.52
C HIS A 130 -41.54 15.61 -21.80
N LYS A 131 -40.90 14.43 -21.89
CA LYS A 131 -41.01 13.53 -23.05
C LYS A 131 -42.45 13.15 -23.33
N GLU A 132 -43.21 12.73 -22.32
CA GLU A 132 -44.64 12.39 -22.46
C GLU A 132 -45.46 13.57 -23.00
N ARG A 133 -45.22 14.79 -22.49
CA ARG A 133 -45.88 16.00 -23.00
C ARG A 133 -45.51 16.27 -24.46
N TYR A 134 -44.23 16.16 -24.81
CA TYR A 134 -43.78 16.31 -26.20
C TYR A 134 -44.41 15.29 -27.13
N GLU A 135 -44.47 14.01 -26.74
CA GLU A 135 -45.12 12.94 -27.51
C GLU A 135 -46.61 13.24 -27.72
N SER A 136 -47.34 13.65 -26.68
CA SER A 136 -48.76 14.03 -26.82
C SER A 136 -48.98 15.23 -27.75
N LEU A 137 -48.08 16.22 -27.71
CA LEU A 137 -48.12 17.37 -28.62
C LEU A 137 -47.83 16.93 -30.05
N GLU A 138 -46.85 16.07 -30.28
CA GLU A 138 -46.58 15.50 -31.60
C GLU A 138 -47.77 14.72 -32.15
N GLU A 139 -48.44 13.91 -31.33
CA GLU A 139 -49.63 13.17 -31.74
C GLU A 139 -50.79 14.10 -32.12
N THR A 140 -51.06 15.13 -31.31
CA THR A 140 -52.12 16.12 -31.62
C THR A 140 -51.81 16.90 -32.90
N LEU A 141 -50.56 17.29 -33.13
CA LEU A 141 -50.10 17.93 -34.37
C LEU A 141 -50.22 17.00 -35.58
N ARG A 142 -49.96 15.70 -35.42
CA ARG A 142 -50.17 14.70 -36.49
C ARG A 142 -51.65 14.51 -36.82
N GLN A 143 -52.53 14.56 -35.82
CA GLN A 143 -53.98 14.43 -35.99
C GLN A 143 -54.61 15.68 -36.64
N LEU A 144 -54.14 16.88 -36.29
CA LEU A 144 -54.50 18.14 -36.96
C LEU A 144 -53.77 18.26 -38.31
N ARG A 145 -54.14 17.41 -39.27
CA ARG A 145 -53.67 17.50 -40.66
C ARG A 145 -54.46 18.58 -41.41
N ASP A 146 -53.76 19.53 -42.01
CA ASP A 146 -54.36 20.70 -42.64
C ASP A 146 -55.34 20.32 -43.78
N PRO A 147 -56.63 20.68 -43.70
CA PRO A 147 -57.63 20.32 -44.71
C PRO A 147 -57.43 21.05 -46.05
N LYS A 148 -56.62 22.12 -46.09
CA LYS A 148 -56.37 22.91 -47.30
C LYS A 148 -55.15 22.46 -48.11
N THR A 149 -54.16 21.86 -47.46
CA THR A 149 -52.86 21.53 -48.08
C THR A 149 -52.57 20.04 -48.08
N ASN A 150 -53.32 19.24 -47.31
CA ASN A 150 -53.19 17.78 -47.19
C ASN A 150 -51.74 17.30 -46.88
N GLN A 151 -50.93 18.20 -46.31
CA GLN A 151 -49.53 18.01 -45.94
C GLN A 151 -49.41 17.97 -44.42
N LEU A 152 -48.41 17.25 -43.93
CA LEU A 152 -48.05 17.21 -42.51
C LEU A 152 -47.41 18.55 -42.13
N LEU A 153 -47.91 19.22 -41.08
CA LEU A 153 -47.35 20.49 -40.57
C LEU A 153 -45.92 20.35 -40.01
N VAL A 154 -45.49 19.11 -39.73
CA VAL A 154 -44.18 18.82 -39.17
C VAL A 154 -43.23 18.42 -40.31
N PRO A 155 -42.15 19.17 -40.59
CA PRO A 155 -41.09 18.66 -41.43
C PRO A 155 -40.47 17.44 -40.71
N ALA A 156 -40.34 16.33 -41.43
CA ALA A 156 -39.66 15.15 -40.90
C ALA A 156 -38.27 15.57 -40.41
N LEU A 157 -38.07 15.60 -39.09
CA LEU A 157 -36.73 15.68 -38.50
C LEU A 157 -36.03 14.38 -38.87
N GLN A 158 -35.28 14.43 -39.97
CA GLN A 158 -34.30 13.40 -40.29
C GLN A 158 -33.23 13.45 -39.20
N VAL A 159 -33.38 12.59 -38.20
CA VAL A 159 -32.33 12.27 -37.23
C VAL A 159 -31.15 11.74 -38.03
N SER A 160 -30.05 12.49 -38.04
CA SER A 160 -28.73 12.08 -38.54
C SER A 160 -27.84 11.69 -37.37
#